data_AF-A0A7V0KQD9-F1
#
_entry.id   AF-A0A7V0KQD9-F1
#
_cell.length_a   1.000
_cell.length_b   1.000
_cell.length_c   1.000
_cell.angle_alpha   90.00
_cell.angle_beta   90.00
_cell.angle_gamma   90.00
#
_symmetry.space_group_name_H-M   'P 1'
#
loop_
_entity.id
_entity.type
_entity.pdbx_description
1 polymer ?
#
loop_
_entity_poly.entity_id
_entity_poly.type
_entity_poly.pdbx_seq_one_letter_code
_entity_poly.pdbx_strand_id
1 'polypeptide(L)'
;MSLHSFPSRAEYGDIILNRSSGKDGMRPVIFPHWFHRIRFLCSVCHVQIGFKMRAGGDDINMLGIVNGKYCGACHNNKIAWGPVHCNL
;
A
#
# COMPACT_ATOMS: atom_id res chain seq x y z
N MET A 1 0.46 7.15 28.10
CA MET A 1 0.64 5.76 27.67
C MET A 1 1.65 5.72 26.54
N SER A 2 2.75 4.98 26.68
CA SER A 2 3.82 4.92 25.67
C SER A 2 3.32 4.24 24.40
N LEU A 3 3.39 4.98 23.28
CA LEU A 3 3.20 4.49 21.91
C LEU A 3 4.30 3.47 21.58
N HIS A 4 4.14 2.23 22.02
CA HIS A 4 4.98 1.13 21.57
C HIS A 4 4.51 0.75 20.16
N SER A 5 5.07 1.43 19.16
CA SER A 5 4.91 1.09 17.76
C SER A 5 5.66 -0.23 17.53
N PHE A 6 4.95 -1.36 17.58
CA PHE A 6 5.54 -2.65 17.24
C PHE A 6 6.06 -2.58 15.79
N PRO A 7 7.33 -2.96 15.51
CA PRO A 7 7.86 -2.93 14.17
C PRO A 7 7.03 -3.87 13.27
N SER A 8 6.55 -3.35 12.14
CA SER A 8 5.89 -4.17 11.13
C SER A 8 6.89 -5.19 10.58
N ARG A 9 6.57 -6.49 10.68
CA ARG A 9 7.35 -7.57 10.09
C ARG A 9 6.90 -7.79 8.65
N ALA A 10 7.82 -7.66 7.70
CA ALA A 10 7.62 -7.99 6.30
C ALA A 10 8.21 -9.37 6.01
N GLU A 11 7.54 -10.14 5.17
CA GLU A 11 8.09 -11.36 4.60
C GLU A 11 8.88 -11.03 3.31
N TYR A 12 9.65 -12.00 2.80
CA TYR A 12 10.40 -11.81 1.56
C TYR A 12 9.47 -11.36 0.43
N GLY A 13 9.79 -10.26 -0.25
CA GLY A 13 8.99 -9.70 -1.35
C GLY A 13 7.96 -8.64 -0.93
N ASP A 14 7.74 -8.44 0.38
CA ASP A 14 6.88 -7.37 0.86
C ASP A 14 7.62 -6.03 0.90
N ILE A 15 6.88 -4.95 0.72
CA ILE A 15 7.37 -3.58 0.93
C ILE A 15 6.63 -2.96 2.11
N ILE A 16 7.39 -2.42 3.06
CA ILE A 16 6.84 -1.63 4.17
C ILE A 16 6.80 -0.16 3.73
N LEU A 17 5.59 0.40 3.71
CA LEU A 17 5.34 1.81 3.43
C LEU A 17 5.10 2.53 4.76
N ASN A 18 6.07 3.37 5.15
CA ASN A 18 6.03 4.13 6.40
C ASN A 18 6.51 5.58 6.23
N ARG A 19 6.20 6.21 5.09
CA ARG A 19 6.67 7.57 4.81
C ARG A 19 5.99 8.62 5.70
N SER A 20 4.67 8.53 5.83
CA SER A 20 3.84 9.42 6.65
C SER A 20 3.11 8.68 7.78
N SER A 21 2.73 7.41 7.57
CA SER A 21 1.87 6.65 8.51
C SER A 21 2.31 6.75 9.97
N GLY A 22 3.57 6.44 10.28
CA GLY A 22 4.07 6.50 11.66
C GLY A 22 4.06 7.90 12.28
N LYS A 23 4.23 8.95 11.47
CA LYS A 23 4.12 10.36 11.94
C LYS A 23 2.67 10.74 12.20
N ASP A 24 1.76 10.20 11.41
CA ASP A 24 0.32 10.45 11.50
C ASP A 24 -0.38 9.55 12.55
N GLY A 25 0.40 8.82 13.38
CA GLY A 25 -0.14 7.91 14.40
C GLY A 25 -0.76 6.64 13.84
N MET A 26 -0.55 6.36 12.55
CA MET A 26 -1.04 5.17 11.86
C MET A 26 0.03 4.09 11.75
N ARG A 27 -0.38 2.83 11.72
CA ARG A 27 0.54 1.72 11.50
C ARG A 27 1.16 1.79 10.09
N PRO A 28 2.43 1.37 9.92
CA PRO A 28 3.01 1.16 8.59
C PRO A 28 2.14 0.22 7.75
N VAL A 29 2.05 0.50 6.45
CA VAL A 29 1.30 -0.33 5.51
C VAL A 29 2.23 -1.37 4.91
N ILE A 30 1.79 -2.62 4.82
CA ILE A 30 2.52 -3.70 4.17
C ILE A 30 1.92 -3.93 2.78
N PHE A 31 2.76 -3.88 1.74
CA PHE A 31 2.38 -4.22 0.38
C PHE A 31 3.01 -5.56 -0.03
N PRO A 32 2.22 -6.65 -0.12
CA PRO A 32 2.76 -7.97 -0.46
C PRO A 32 2.83 -8.17 -1.97
N HIS A 33 4.02 -8.08 -2.58
CA HIS A 33 4.15 -8.30 -4.03
C HIS A 33 3.70 -9.69 -4.44
N TRP A 34 3.90 -10.73 -3.62
CA TRP A 34 3.52 -12.10 -3.98
C TRP A 34 2.03 -12.22 -4.28
N PHE A 35 1.18 -11.69 -3.40
CA PHE A 35 -0.27 -11.77 -3.58
C PHE A 35 -0.72 -11.07 -4.87
N HIS A 36 -0.12 -9.92 -5.17
CA HIS A 36 -0.44 -9.15 -6.37
C HIS A 36 0.12 -9.80 -7.65
N ARG A 37 1.35 -10.36 -7.60
CA ARG A 37 2.01 -11.01 -8.75
C ARG A 37 1.36 -12.31 -9.20
N ILE A 38 0.55 -12.95 -8.34
CA ILE A 38 -0.25 -14.11 -8.75
C ILE A 38 -1.33 -13.72 -9.79
N ARG A 39 -1.77 -12.45 -9.79
CA ARG A 39 -2.88 -11.97 -10.62
C ARG A 39 -2.48 -10.94 -11.65
N PHE A 40 -1.42 -10.18 -11.42
CA PHE A 40 -1.04 -9.04 -12.24
C PHE A 40 0.44 -9.05 -12.60
N LEU A 41 0.72 -8.60 -13.82
CA LEU A 41 2.09 -8.39 -14.30
C LEU A 41 2.70 -7.14 -13.70
N CYS A 42 4.03 -7.07 -13.68
CA CYS A 42 4.78 -5.90 -13.20
C CYS A 42 4.36 -4.59 -13.90
N SER A 43 4.03 -4.66 -15.19
CA SER A 43 3.63 -3.50 -15.99
C SER A 43 2.31 -2.87 -15.54
N VAL A 44 1.39 -3.65 -14.97
CA VAL A 44 0.13 -3.12 -14.43
C VAL A 44 0.44 -2.12 -13.32
N CYS A 45 1.32 -2.47 -12.39
CA CYS A 45 1.66 -1.58 -11.28
C CYS A 45 2.63 -0.48 -11.69
N HIS A 46 3.71 -0.81 -12.39
CA HIS A 46 4.84 0.10 -12.57
C HIS A 46 4.81 0.93 -13.86
N VAL A 47 3.97 0.56 -14.83
CA VAL A 47 3.81 1.32 -16.07
C VAL A 47 2.41 1.91 -16.17
N GLN A 48 1.36 1.10 -15.97
CA GLN A 48 -0.02 1.56 -16.16
C GLN A 48 -0.50 2.41 -14.98
N ILE A 49 -0.36 1.92 -13.73
CA ILE A 49 -0.70 2.69 -12.53
C ILE A 49 0.39 3.72 -12.21
N GLY A 50 1.64 3.43 -12.60
CA GLY A 50 2.76 4.37 -12.50
C GLY A 50 3.48 4.37 -11.14
N PHE A 51 3.40 3.28 -10.37
CA PHE A 51 4.25 3.13 -9.19
C PHE A 51 5.73 3.09 -9.60
N LYS A 52 6.57 3.89 -8.94
CA LYS A 52 8.01 3.86 -9.20
C LYS A 52 8.60 2.54 -8.73
N MET A 53 9.58 2.02 -9.45
CA MET A 53 10.38 0.85 -9.07
C MET A 53 11.36 1.17 -7.91
N ARG A 54 10.86 1.83 -6.86
CA ARG A 54 11.62 2.25 -5.68
C ARG A 54 10.69 2.34 -4.48
N ALA A 55 10.97 1.56 -3.43
CA ALA A 55 10.25 1.66 -2.17
C ALA A 55 10.27 3.10 -1.62
N GLY A 56 9.09 3.62 -1.24
CA GLY A 56 8.92 4.99 -0.76
C GLY A 56 9.14 6.10 -1.81
N GLY A 57 9.21 5.74 -3.10
CA GLY A 57 9.40 6.69 -4.21
C GLY A 57 8.14 7.50 -4.57
N ASP A 58 6.98 7.03 -4.14
CA ASP A 58 5.67 7.66 -4.36
C ASP A 58 5.09 8.20 -3.06
N ASP A 59 4.41 9.34 -3.16
CA ASP A 59 3.75 9.98 -2.04
C ASP A 59 2.27 9.56 -2.01
N ILE A 60 2.05 8.36 -1.47
CA ILE A 60 0.73 7.73 -1.41
C ILE A 60 -0.04 8.29 -0.21
N ASN A 61 -1.27 8.73 -0.43
CA ASN A 61 -2.17 9.16 0.63
C ASN A 61 -3.60 8.65 0.41
N MET A 62 -4.40 8.63 1.48
CA MET A 62 -5.77 8.12 1.44
C MET A 62 -6.68 8.92 0.51
N LEU A 63 -6.47 10.24 0.36
CA LEU A 63 -7.25 11.07 -0.58
C LEU A 63 -7.03 10.63 -2.04
N GLY A 64 -5.79 10.30 -2.41
CA GLY A 64 -5.48 9.72 -3.71
C GLY A 64 -6.14 8.36 -3.90
N ILE A 65 -6.10 7.50 -2.88
CA ILE A 65 -6.70 6.16 -2.89
C ILE A 65 -8.21 6.23 -3.11
N VAL A 66 -8.95 7.06 -2.35
CA VAL A 66 -10.40 7.17 -2.54
C VAL A 66 -10.78 7.76 -3.91
N ASN A 67 -9.89 8.54 -4.52
CA ASN A 67 -10.03 9.07 -5.88
C ASN A 67 -9.52 8.12 -6.98
N GLY A 68 -9.29 6.84 -6.65
CA GLY A 68 -8.93 5.80 -7.62
C GLY A 68 -7.45 5.76 -8.02
N LYS A 69 -6.57 6.50 -7.33
CA LYS A 69 -5.12 6.44 -7.56
C LYS A 69 -4.45 5.38 -6.68
N TYR A 70 -3.23 5.00 -7.02
CA TYR A 70 -2.41 4.07 -6.23
C TYR A 70 -3.16 2.75 -5.96
N CYS A 71 -3.30 2.36 -4.69
CA CYS A 71 -4.06 1.19 -4.24
C CYS A 71 -5.52 1.26 -4.71
N GLY A 72 -6.11 2.46 -4.79
CA GLY A 72 -7.50 2.69 -5.18
C GLY A 72 -7.80 2.37 -6.64
N ALA A 73 -6.79 2.17 -7.48
CA ALA A 73 -7.00 1.70 -8.85
C ALA A 73 -7.68 0.32 -8.87
N CYS A 74 -7.44 -0.50 -7.84
CA CYS A 74 -8.06 -1.83 -7.68
C CYS A 74 -8.87 -1.96 -6.39
N HIS A 75 -8.41 -1.39 -5.27
CA HIS A 75 -9.15 -1.36 -4.00
C HIS A 75 -10.29 -0.34 -4.06
N ASN A 76 -11.34 -0.69 -4.79
CA ASN A 76 -12.45 0.20 -5.16
C ASN A 76 -13.84 -0.47 -5.10
N ASN A 77 -13.94 -1.61 -4.41
CA ASN A 77 -15.15 -2.44 -4.31
C ASN A 77 -15.62 -3.07 -5.64
N LYS A 78 -14.82 -3.02 -6.70
CA LYS A 78 -15.12 -3.68 -7.98
C LYS A 78 -14.09 -4.76 -8.33
N ILE A 79 -12.81 -4.44 -8.16
CA ILE A 79 -11.70 -5.37 -8.48
C ILE A 79 -11.19 -6.06 -7.20
N ALA A 80 -10.99 -5.27 -6.14
CA ALA A 80 -10.63 -5.73 -4.82
C ALA A 80 -11.47 -5.00 -3.76
N TRP A 81 -11.36 -5.44 -2.51
CA TRP A 81 -12.05 -4.82 -1.38
C TRP A 81 -11.71 -3.33 -1.27
N GLY A 82 -12.69 -2.52 -0.89
CA GLY A 82 -12.52 -1.07 -0.76
C GLY A 82 -11.59 -0.65 0.37
N PRO A 83 -11.07 0.59 0.32
CA PRO A 83 -10.00 1.09 1.20
C PRO A 83 -10.56 1.62 2.53
N VAL A 84 -11.59 0.94 3.06
CA VAL A 84 -12.30 1.34 4.29
C VAL A 84 -11.94 0.45 5.48
N HIS A 85 -11.22 -0.65 5.22
CA HIS A 85 -10.83 -1.62 6.24
C HIS A 85 -9.33 -1.47 6.54
N CYS A 86 -8.98 -0.56 7.46
CA CYS A 86 -7.59 -0.23 7.79
C CYS A 86 -6.91 -1.19 8.79
N ASN A 87 -7.69 -2.07 9.43
CA ASN A 87 -7.22 -2.97 10.49
C ASN A 87 -7.08 -4.44 10.03
N LEU A 88 -7.32 -4.71 8.75
CA LEU A 88 -7.14 -6.03 8.15
C LEU A 88 -5.69 -6.27 7.76
#